data_AF-A0AAX3WVE3-F1
#
_entry.id   AF-A0AAX3WVE3-F1
#
_cell.length_a   1.000
_cell.length_b   1.000
_cell.length_c   1.000
_cell.angle_alpha   90.00
_cell.angle_beta   90.00
_cell.angle_gamma   90.00
#
_symmetry.space_group_name_H-M   'P 1'
#
loop_
_entity.id
_entity.type
_entity.pdbx_description
1 polymer ?
#
loop_
_entity_poly.entity_id
_entity_poly.type
_entity_poly.pdbx_seq_one_letter_code
_entity_poly.pdbx_strand_id
1 'polypeptide(L)' 'MALEYKVRDESGGLGAPVTIGSGLKLDEQVASFGEQLAQEKIKGIQKDLIINSLGATVIQLKLEVMALKGGGA' A
#
# COMPACT_ATOMS: atom_id res chain seq x y z
N MET A 1 21.73 6.75 13.57
CA MET A 1 23.21 6.79 13.74
C MET A 1 23.73 5.49 13.18
N ALA A 2 24.53 5.52 12.11
CA ALA A 2 25.18 4.32 11.60
C ALA A 2 26.44 4.06 12.45
N LEU A 3 26.61 2.82 12.89
CA LEU A 3 27.79 2.33 13.61
C LEU A 3 28.67 1.59 12.60
N GLU A 4 29.93 1.96 12.50
CA GLU A 4 30.90 1.25 11.66
C GLU A 4 31.88 0.50 12.54
N TYR A 5 32.03 -0.81 12.31
CA TYR A 5 33.03 -1.63 12.98
C TYR A 5 33.85 -2.38 11.94
N LYS A 6 35.12 -2.68 12.27
CA LYS A 6 36.03 -3.45 11.42
C LYS A 6 36.15 -4.86 11.99
N VAL A 7 35.88 -5.87 11.16
CA VAL A 7 36.13 -7.28 11.49
C VAL A 7 37.57 -7.62 11.10
N ARG A 8 38.26 -8.45 11.89
CA ARG A 8 39.59 -8.93 11.51
C ARG A 8 39.48 -9.94 10.37
N ASP A 9 40.35 -9.82 9.37
CA ASP A 9 40.47 -10.81 8.30
C ASP A 9 41.19 -12.08 8.78
N GLU A 10 41.20 -13.12 7.95
CA GLU A 10 41.84 -14.41 8.25
C GLU A 10 43.36 -14.30 8.46
N SER A 11 43.97 -13.20 8.01
CA SER A 11 45.38 -12.85 8.24
C SER A 11 45.62 -12.02 9.51
N GLY A 12 44.57 -11.76 10.31
CA GLY A 12 44.65 -10.99 11.55
C GLY A 12 44.70 -9.47 11.36
N GLY A 13 44.65 -8.99 10.12
CA GLY A 13 44.54 -7.59 9.73
C GLY A 13 43.13 -7.05 9.95
N LEU A 14 42.98 -5.72 9.98
CA LEU A 14 41.66 -5.09 10.05
C LEU A 14 41.03 -5.08 8.65
N GLY A 15 39.96 -5.85 8.47
CA GLY A 15 39.19 -5.91 7.24
C GLY A 15 38.39 -4.65 6.94
N ALA A 16 37.67 -4.67 5.82
CA ALA A 16 36.86 -3.54 5.38
C ALA A 16 35.79 -3.15 6.43
N PRO A 17 35.48 -1.85 6.58
CA PRO A 17 34.43 -1.39 7.50
C PRO A 17 33.09 -2.03 7.16
N VAL A 18 32.40 -2.57 8.16
CA VAL A 18 31.02 -3.05 8.04
C VAL A 18 30.13 -2.00 8.69
N THR A 19 29.28 -1.38 7.86
CA THR A 19 28.31 -0.37 8.31
C THR A 19 27.06 -1.08 8.84
N ILE A 20 26.77 -0.90 10.13
CA ILE A 20 25.53 -1.34 10.79
C ILE A 20 24.62 -0.11 10.95
N GLY A 21 23.37 -0.22 10.47
CA GLY A 21 22.35 0.80 10.71
C GLY A 21 22.15 1.81 9.58
N SER A 22 22.63 1.54 8.36
CA SER A 22 21.95 2.08 7.17
C SER A 22 20.61 1.35 7.05
N GLY A 23 19.52 2.05 6.75
CA GLY A 23 18.21 1.43 6.50
C GLY A 23 18.25 0.38 5.37
N LEU A 24 17.07 -0.11 4.97
CA LEU A 24 16.91 -1.09 3.88
C LEU A 24 17.85 -0.76 2.70
N LYS A 25 18.54 -1.76 2.17
CA LYS A 25 19.31 -1.62 0.92
C LYS A 25 18.37 -1.14 -0.19
N LEU A 26 18.92 -0.51 -1.23
CA LEU A 26 18.11 0.05 -2.32
C LEU A 26 17.11 -0.98 -2.89
N ASP A 27 17.55 -2.23 -3.09
CA ASP A 27 16.71 -3.33 -3.58
C ASP A 27 15.59 -3.69 -2.60
N GLU A 28 15.88 -3.67 -1.29
CA GLU A 28 14.90 -3.94 -0.23
C GLU A 28 13.87 -2.80 -0.11
N GLN A 29 14.29 -1.55 -0.36
CA GLN A 29 13.37 -0.41 -0.44
C GLN A 29 12.46 -0.52 -1.66
N VAL A 30 13.00 -0.86 -2.84
CA VAL A 30 12.21 -1.06 -4.06
C VAL A 30 11.19 -2.18 -3.88
N ALA A 31 11.58 -3.30 -3.26
CA ALA A 31 10.66 -4.39 -2.94
C ALA A 31 9.55 -3.93 -1.98
N SER A 32 9.90 -3.22 -0.91
CA SER A 32 8.94 -2.68 0.06
C SER A 32 7.95 -1.70 -0.57
N PHE A 33 8.42 -0.78 -1.43
CA PHE A 33 7.55 0.13 -2.16
C PHE A 33 6.66 -0.59 -3.19
N GLY A 34 7.17 -1.63 -3.84
CA GLY A 34 6.39 -2.47 -4.73
C GLY A 34 5.23 -3.17 -4.01
N GLU A 35 5.49 -3.73 -2.82
CA GLU A 35 4.47 -4.35 -1.99
C GLU A 35 3.40 -3.33 -1.54
N GLN A 36 3.83 -2.17 -1.05
CA GLN A 36 2.91 -1.10 -0.63
C GLN A 36 2.03 -0.62 -1.79
N LEU A 37 2.60 -0.46 -2.99
CA LEU A 37 1.85 -0.06 -4.18
C LEU A 37 0.83 -1.13 -4.60
N ALA A 38 1.22 -2.41 -4.55
CA ALA A 38 0.30 -3.51 -4.85
C ALA A 38 -0.88 -3.54 -3.88
N GLN A 39 -0.62 -3.39 -2.57
CA GLN A 39 -1.67 -3.33 -1.56
C GLN A 39 -2.61 -2.13 -1.78
N GLU A 40 -2.08 -0.96 -2.10
CA GLU A 40 -2.90 0.22 -2.33
C GLU A 40 -3.76 0.10 -3.60
N LYS A 41 -3.22 -0.51 -4.66
CA LYS A 41 -3.98 -0.81 -5.88
C LYS A 41 -5.13 -1.79 -5.62
N ILE A 42 -4.93 -2.80 -4.78
CA ILE A 42 -5.99 -3.74 -4.37
C ILE A 42 -7.09 -3.00 -3.59
N LYS A 43 -6.72 -2.14 -2.64
CA LYS A 43 -7.69 -1.30 -1.90
C LYS A 43 -8.45 -0.37 -2.84
N GLY A 44 -7.80 0.21 -3.84
CA GLY A 44 -8.45 1.02 -4.87
C GLY A 44 -9.53 0.25 -5.62
N ILE A 45 -9.21 -0.94 -6.12
CA ILE A 45 -10.18 -1.81 -6.80
C ILE A 45 -11.36 -2.16 -5.89
N GLN A 46 -11.11 -2.50 -4.62
CA GLN A 46 -12.17 -2.78 -3.65
C GLN A 46 -13.08 -1.56 -3.44
N LYS A 47 -12.51 -0.35 -3.35
CA LYS A 47 -13.28 0.89 -3.23
C LYS A 47 -14.13 1.14 -4.47
N ASP A 48 -13.60 0.95 -5.67
CA ASP A 48 -14.33 1.14 -6.92
C ASP A 48 -15.54 0.21 -7.03
N LEU A 49 -15.38 -1.06 -6.64
CA LEU A 49 -16.48 -2.02 -6.58
C LEU A 49 -17.59 -1.58 -5.62
N ILE A 50 -17.20 -1.09 -4.43
CA ILE A 50 -18.15 -0.56 -3.44
C ILE A 50 -18.88 0.66 -3.99
N ILE A 51 -18.17 1.62 -4.59
CA ILE A 51 -18.75 2.83 -5.19
C ILE A 51 -19.77 2.46 -6.26
N ASN A 52 -19.45 1.52 -7.14
CA ASN A 52 -20.36 1.07 -8.19
C ASN A 52 -21.64 0.45 -7.60
N SER A 53 -21.50 -0.38 -6.56
CA SER A 53 -22.66 -0.99 -5.87
C SER A 53 -23.56 0.05 -5.19
N LEU A 54 -22.95 1.06 -4.55
CA LEU A 54 -23.67 2.16 -3.91
C LEU A 54 -24.37 3.03 -4.95
N GLY A 55 -23.71 3.33 -6.07
CA GLY A 55 -24.30 4.06 -7.18
C GLY A 55 -25.56 3.39 -7.73
N ALA A 56 -25.49 2.07 -7.96
CA ALA A 56 -26.65 1.29 -8.39
C ALA A 56 -27.80 1.34 -7.37
N THR A 57 -27.48 1.18 -6.08
CA THR A 57 -28.46 1.24 -4.98
C THR A 57 -29.13 2.61 -4.89
N VAL A 58 -28.37 3.70 -5.02
CA VAL A 58 -28.89 5.06 -5.00
C VAL A 58 -29.81 5.32 -6.19
N ILE A 59 -29.46 4.84 -7.38
CA ILE A 59 -30.32 4.94 -8.56
C ILE A 59 -31.65 4.21 -8.30
N GLN A 60 -31.57 2.97 -7.79
CA GLN A 60 -32.76 2.18 -7.47
C GLN A 60 -33.67 2.89 -6.45
N LEU A 61 -33.10 3.34 -5.33
CA LEU A 61 -33.84 4.09 -4.31
C LEU A 61 -34.44 5.38 -4.87
N LYS A 62 -33.72 6.08 -5.76
CA LYS A 62 -34.24 7.29 -6.40
C LYS A 62 -35.47 6.99 -7.26
N LEU A 63 -35.45 5.90 -8.03
CA LEU A 63 -36.59 5.45 -8.82
C LEU A 63 -37.78 5.06 -7.93
N GLU A 64 -37.53 4.30 -6.87
CA GLU A 64 -38.57 3.91 -5.89
C GLU A 64 -39.22 5.13 -5.23
N VAL A 65 -38.43 6.11 -4.78
CA VAL A 65 -38.94 7.37 -4.20
C VAL A 65 -39.73 8.17 -5.22
N MET A 66 -39.28 8.24 -6.47
CA MET A 66 -40.03 8.93 -7.54
C MET A 66 -41.37 8.25 -7.82
N ALA A 67 -41.41 6.91 -7.85
CA ALA A 67 -42.65 6.16 -8.01
C ALA A 67 -43.61 6.39 -6.83
N LEU A 68 -43.12 6.37 -5.59
CA LEU A 68 -43.92 6.65 -4.40
C LEU A 68 -44.45 8.09 -4.37
N LYS A 69 -43.64 9.08 -4.78
CA LYS A 69 -44.06 10.48 -4.85
C LYS A 69 -45.00 10.77 -6.03
N GLY A 70 -44.87 10.03 -7.14
CA GLY A 70 -45.75 10.14 -8.31
C GLY A 70 -47.05 9.34 -8.20
N GLY A 71 -47.15 8.42 -7.24
CA GLY A 71 -48.33 7.59 -6.97
C GLY A 71 -49.41 8.24 -6.10
N GLY A 72 -49.29 9.53 -5.77
CA GLY A 72 -50.37 10.31 -5.16
C GLY A 72 -51.33 10.82 -6.23
N ALA A 73 -52.21 9.95 -6.72
CA ALA A 73 -53.45 10.32 -7.39
C ALA A 73 -54.58 10.39 -6.36
#